data_AF-A0A0J9C6R1-F1
#
_entry.id   AF-A0A0J9C6R1-F1
#
_cell.length_a   1.000
_cell.length_b   1.000
_cell.length_c   1.000
_cell.angle_alpha   90.00
_cell.angle_beta   90.00
_cell.angle_gamma   90.00
#
_symmetry.space_group_name_H-M   'P 1'
#
loop_
_entity.id
_entity.type
_entity.pdbx_description
1 polymer ?
#
loop_
_entity_poly.entity_id
_entity_poly.type
_entity_poly.pdbx_seq_one_letter_code
_entity_poly.pdbx_strand_id
1 'polypeptide(L)'
;MDRGGILCKILEVYKTCGIDSFPVNSIEVIQTLGIPLFKYSELPSRKELECHRVSDDAFKLKGSIYYNDTFPHLCRQRFTLMHEVGHILLDHAGDTMENDLEADFFASNILAPRILIHRLKCYDAALIHGTFGLSYAASNRALLSYREWFRKISYSAARRPSDTELQLEHMVFPNPSCLSTNSMKPSATRSRLSRDTEECIDFFDELQRNRGNTYWMERAKSQWLYANDL
;
A
#
# COMPACT_ATOMS: atom_id res chain seq x y z
N MET A 1 -15.31 6.24 8.24
CA MET A 1 -15.14 4.77 8.43
C MET A 1 -13.78 4.49 9.08
N ASP A 2 -13.64 3.48 9.94
CA ASP A 2 -12.31 3.17 10.49
C ASP A 2 -11.36 2.57 9.43
N ARG A 3 -10.05 2.59 9.71
CA ARG A 3 -9.04 2.09 8.76
C ARG A 3 -9.18 0.60 8.45
N GLY A 4 -9.71 -0.21 9.38
CA GLY A 4 -9.94 -1.64 9.17
C GLY A 4 -11.04 -1.86 8.14
N GLY A 5 -12.15 -1.12 8.25
CA GLY A 5 -13.23 -1.11 7.27
C GLY A 5 -12.76 -0.72 5.87
N ILE A 6 -11.91 0.31 5.77
CA ILE A 6 -11.33 0.72 4.48
C ILE A 6 -10.45 -0.38 3.89
N LEU A 7 -9.61 -1.05 4.70
CA LEU A 7 -8.81 -2.19 4.23
C LEU A 7 -9.68 -3.37 3.74
N CYS A 8 -10.81 -3.65 4.41
CA CYS A 8 -11.76 -4.65 3.94
C CYS A 8 -12.34 -4.28 2.58
N LYS A 9 -12.69 -3.00 2.36
CA LYS A 9 -13.14 -2.51 1.05
C LYS A 9 -12.07 -2.67 -0.02
N ILE A 10 -10.79 -2.39 0.30
CA ILE A 10 -9.68 -2.61 -0.62
C ILE A 10 -9.54 -4.10 -0.97
N LEU A 11 -9.65 -5.00 0.00
CA LEU A 11 -9.62 -6.44 -0.24
C LEU A 11 -10.76 -6.89 -1.18
N GLU A 12 -11.97 -6.36 -1.01
CA GLU A 12 -13.10 -6.61 -1.91
C GLU A 12 -12.79 -6.16 -3.34
N VAL A 13 -12.17 -4.99 -3.51
CA VAL A 13 -11.78 -4.49 -4.83
C VAL A 13 -10.71 -5.38 -5.47
N TYR A 14 -9.68 -5.77 -4.72
CA TYR A 14 -8.67 -6.70 -5.24
C TYR A 14 -9.29 -8.03 -5.69
N LYS A 15 -10.25 -8.58 -4.94
CA LYS A 15 -10.97 -9.82 -5.30
C LYS A 15 -11.82 -9.63 -6.55
N THR A 16 -12.58 -8.53 -6.61
CA THR A 16 -13.50 -8.25 -7.72
C THR A 16 -12.76 -7.98 -9.02
N CYS A 17 -11.65 -7.24 -8.94
CA CYS A 17 -10.88 -6.82 -10.09
C CYS A 17 -9.72 -7.77 -10.44
N GLY A 18 -9.47 -8.81 -9.64
CA GLY A 18 -8.36 -9.74 -9.88
C GLY A 18 -6.98 -9.08 -9.86
N ILE A 19 -6.75 -8.10 -8.96
CA ILE A 19 -5.49 -7.35 -8.92
C ILE A 19 -4.38 -8.24 -8.35
N ASP A 20 -3.40 -8.58 -9.19
CA ASP A 20 -2.27 -9.46 -8.85
C ASP A 20 -0.89 -8.90 -9.22
N SER A 21 -0.84 -7.71 -9.83
CA SER A 21 0.38 -7.12 -10.38
C SER A 21 0.43 -5.60 -10.20
N PHE A 22 1.64 -5.05 -10.24
CA PHE A 22 1.90 -3.62 -10.03
C PHE A 22 2.75 -3.04 -11.17
N PRO A 23 2.55 -1.77 -11.53
CA PRO A 23 1.58 -0.82 -10.97
C PRO A 23 0.11 -1.15 -11.32
N VAL A 24 -0.81 -0.87 -10.40
CA VAL A 24 -2.24 -1.13 -10.61
C VAL A 24 -2.78 -0.33 -11.79
N ASN A 25 -3.52 -0.98 -12.68
CA ASN A 25 -4.22 -0.34 -13.79
C ASN A 25 -5.52 0.32 -13.30
N SER A 26 -5.44 1.60 -12.91
CA SER A 26 -6.57 2.36 -12.37
C SER A 26 -7.79 2.41 -13.29
N ILE A 27 -7.60 2.45 -14.61
CA ILE A 27 -8.71 2.51 -15.58
C ILE A 27 -9.47 1.18 -15.60
N GLU A 28 -8.75 0.06 -15.63
CA GLU A 28 -9.34 -1.28 -15.61
C GLU A 28 -10.06 -1.57 -14.30
N VAL A 29 -9.52 -1.11 -13.17
CA VAL A 29 -10.22 -1.19 -11.87
C VAL A 29 -11.56 -0.45 -11.94
N ILE A 30 -11.58 0.80 -12.40
CA ILE A 30 -12.79 1.61 -12.51
C ILE A 30 -13.83 0.95 -13.44
N GLN A 31 -13.38 0.44 -14.59
CA GLN A 31 -14.25 -0.24 -15.55
C GLN A 31 -14.83 -1.54 -14.99
N THR A 32 -14.01 -2.35 -14.33
CA THR A 32 -14.45 -3.63 -13.71
C THR A 32 -15.44 -3.39 -12.57
N LEU A 33 -15.29 -2.29 -11.82
CA LEU A 33 -16.24 -1.87 -10.79
C LEU A 33 -17.54 -1.29 -11.36
N GLY A 34 -17.65 -1.13 -12.68
CA GLY A 34 -18.83 -0.56 -13.34
C GLY A 34 -19.02 0.93 -13.09
N ILE A 35 -17.96 1.65 -12.69
CA ILE A 35 -18.01 3.09 -12.43
C ILE A 35 -17.89 3.83 -13.77
N PRO A 36 -18.85 4.69 -14.17
CA PRO A 36 -18.74 5.48 -15.39
C PRO A 36 -17.51 6.39 -15.35
N LEU A 37 -16.69 6.33 -16.41
CA LEU A 37 -15.45 7.08 -16.51
C LEU A 37 -15.43 7.92 -17.79
N PHE A 38 -15.19 9.22 -17.65
CA PHE A 38 -15.18 10.17 -18.76
C PHE A 38 -13.86 10.93 -18.81
N LYS A 39 -13.24 10.95 -19.99
CA LYS A 39 -12.05 11.74 -20.27
C LYS A 39 -12.43 13.19 -20.56
N TYR A 40 -11.63 14.15 -20.10
CA TYR A 40 -11.86 15.57 -20.43
C TYR A 40 -11.76 15.80 -21.95
N SER A 41 -10.77 15.20 -22.61
CA SER A 41 -10.52 15.38 -24.05
C SER A 41 -11.62 14.84 -24.96
N GLU A 42 -12.47 13.93 -24.45
CA GLU A 42 -13.58 13.32 -25.19
C GLU A 42 -14.90 14.09 -25.01
N LEU A 43 -14.92 15.13 -24.17
CA LEU A 43 -16.10 15.96 -23.92
C LEU A 43 -16.20 17.11 -24.95
N PRO A 44 -17.42 17.61 -25.21
CA PRO A 44 -17.59 18.87 -25.95
C PRO A 44 -16.84 20.00 -25.25
N SER A 45 -16.20 20.91 -26.01
CA SER A 45 -15.27 21.93 -25.48
C SER A 45 -15.83 22.77 -24.34
N ARG A 46 -17.14 23.06 -24.33
CA ARG A 46 -17.79 23.76 -23.21
C ARG A 46 -17.74 22.93 -21.91
N LYS A 47 -18.00 21.63 -21.97
CA LYS A 47 -17.96 20.73 -20.82
C LYS A 47 -16.53 20.46 -20.36
N GLU A 48 -15.61 20.28 -21.30
CA GLU A 48 -14.18 20.16 -21.00
C GLU A 48 -13.68 21.37 -20.20
N LEU A 49 -14.01 22.59 -20.65
CA LEU A 49 -13.65 23.83 -19.93
C LEU A 49 -14.24 23.88 -18.52
N GLU A 50 -15.49 23.47 -18.32
CA GLU A 50 -16.08 23.41 -16.97
C GLU A 50 -15.41 22.34 -16.11
N CYS A 51 -14.98 21.21 -16.68
CA CYS A 51 -14.25 20.19 -15.94
C CYS A 51 -12.94 20.75 -15.38
N HIS A 52 -12.15 21.45 -16.21
CA HIS A 52 -10.92 22.12 -15.78
C HIS A 52 -11.16 23.21 -14.71
N ARG A 53 -12.33 23.85 -14.68
CA ARG A 53 -12.69 24.79 -13.60
C ARG A 53 -12.99 24.12 -12.28
N VAL A 54 -13.46 22.87 -12.31
CA VAL A 54 -13.72 22.07 -11.11
C VAL A 54 -12.42 21.48 -10.57
N SER A 55 -11.62 20.85 -11.45
CA SER A 55 -10.36 20.22 -11.09
C SER A 55 -9.47 20.05 -12.31
N ASP A 56 -8.17 20.30 -12.15
CA ASP A 56 -7.19 20.02 -13.20
C ASP A 56 -6.82 18.52 -13.30
N ASP A 57 -7.18 17.73 -12.29
CA ASP A 57 -6.83 16.30 -12.21
C ASP A 57 -8.03 15.40 -12.50
N ALA A 58 -8.96 15.28 -11.55
CA ALA A 58 -10.20 14.51 -11.65
C ALA A 58 -11.19 14.95 -10.58
N PHE A 59 -12.45 14.52 -10.72
CA PHE A 59 -13.48 14.65 -9.69
C PHE A 59 -14.60 13.62 -9.90
N LYS A 60 -15.30 13.26 -8.82
CA LYS A 60 -16.57 12.53 -8.89
C LYS A 60 -17.77 13.46 -9.08
N LEU A 61 -18.74 13.02 -9.86
CA LEU A 61 -20.06 13.65 -9.96
C LEU A 61 -21.13 12.59 -10.15
N LYS A 62 -22.07 12.49 -9.19
CA LYS A 62 -23.21 11.55 -9.23
C LYS A 62 -22.78 10.10 -9.52
N GLY A 63 -21.74 9.62 -8.85
CA GLY A 63 -21.21 8.26 -9.01
C GLY A 63 -20.40 8.04 -10.30
N SER A 64 -20.18 9.07 -11.11
CA SER A 64 -19.29 9.03 -12.28
C SER A 64 -17.97 9.74 -11.98
N ILE A 65 -16.88 9.32 -12.63
CA ILE A 65 -15.57 9.96 -12.53
C ILE A 65 -15.27 10.69 -13.84
N TYR A 66 -14.83 11.94 -13.71
CA TYR A 66 -14.32 12.74 -14.82
C TYR A 66 -12.84 13.02 -14.55
N TYR A 67 -11.95 12.79 -15.52
CA TYR A 67 -10.51 13.01 -15.33
C TYR A 67 -9.82 13.62 -16.54
N ASN A 68 -8.77 14.39 -16.25
CA ASN A 68 -7.85 14.94 -17.22
C ASN A 68 -6.91 13.84 -17.74
N ASP A 69 -7.31 13.24 -18.85
CA ASP A 69 -6.56 12.19 -19.53
C ASP A 69 -5.29 12.71 -20.22
N THR A 70 -5.23 14.01 -20.50
CA THR A 70 -4.07 14.67 -21.13
C THR A 70 -2.98 15.07 -20.13
N PHE A 71 -3.24 14.89 -18.83
CA PHE A 71 -2.28 15.25 -17.78
C PHE A 71 -1.02 14.38 -17.85
N PRO A 72 0.19 14.96 -17.95
CA PRO A 72 1.39 14.20 -18.31
C PRO A 72 1.91 13.27 -17.18
N HIS A 73 1.48 13.48 -15.95
CA HIS A 73 1.98 12.71 -14.80
C HIS A 73 1.09 11.52 -14.46
N LEU A 74 1.30 10.39 -15.13
CA LEU A 74 0.54 9.15 -14.92
C LEU A 74 0.49 8.69 -13.46
N CYS A 75 1.56 8.86 -12.68
CA CYS A 75 1.55 8.50 -11.26
C CYS A 75 0.55 9.33 -10.44
N ARG A 76 0.38 10.62 -10.77
CA ARG A 76 -0.61 11.50 -10.13
C ARG A 76 -2.01 11.14 -10.60
N GLN A 77 -2.19 10.91 -11.90
CA GLN A 77 -3.47 10.48 -12.47
C GLN A 77 -3.97 9.17 -11.81
N ARG A 78 -3.12 8.14 -11.66
CA ARG A 78 -3.47 6.90 -10.94
C ARG A 78 -3.96 7.17 -9.51
N PHE A 79 -3.24 8.02 -8.79
CA PHE A 79 -3.59 8.35 -7.40
C PHE A 79 -4.94 9.08 -7.33
N THR A 80 -5.13 10.12 -8.13
CA THR A 80 -6.39 10.89 -8.15
C THR A 80 -7.57 10.01 -8.57
N LEU A 81 -7.41 9.16 -9.57
CA LEU A 81 -8.47 8.22 -9.98
C LEU A 81 -8.87 7.28 -8.84
N MET A 82 -7.90 6.71 -8.11
CA MET A 82 -8.19 5.85 -6.97
C MET A 82 -8.73 6.60 -5.76
N HIS A 83 -8.41 7.89 -5.62
CA HIS A 83 -8.99 8.78 -4.61
C HIS A 83 -10.49 8.99 -4.88
N GLU A 84 -10.88 9.27 -6.13
CA GLU A 84 -12.30 9.37 -6.52
C GLU A 84 -13.05 8.04 -6.37
N VAL A 85 -12.41 6.91 -6.69
CA VAL A 85 -12.98 5.57 -6.40
C VAL A 85 -13.18 5.39 -4.90
N GLY A 86 -12.23 5.83 -4.07
CA GLY A 86 -12.35 5.81 -2.62
C GLY A 86 -13.60 6.55 -2.15
N HIS A 87 -13.82 7.78 -2.64
CA HIS A 87 -15.04 8.51 -2.30
C HIS A 87 -16.33 7.79 -2.72
N ILE A 88 -16.36 7.15 -3.90
CA ILE A 88 -17.55 6.45 -4.38
C ILE A 88 -17.82 5.20 -3.54
N LEU A 89 -16.80 4.36 -3.30
CA LEU A 89 -16.96 3.09 -2.59
C LEU A 89 -17.19 3.23 -1.09
N LEU A 90 -16.80 4.36 -0.51
CA LEU A 90 -17.01 4.71 0.89
C LEU A 90 -18.28 5.57 1.09
N ASP A 91 -19.07 5.81 0.03
CA ASP A 91 -20.30 6.60 0.04
C ASP A 91 -20.12 8.01 0.64
N HIS A 92 -18.98 8.65 0.33
CA HIS A 92 -18.66 9.98 0.84
C HIS A 92 -19.56 11.05 0.22
N ALA A 93 -20.36 11.70 1.06
CA ALA A 93 -21.14 12.89 0.72
C ALA A 93 -20.42 14.18 1.15
N GLY A 94 -20.23 15.10 0.21
CA GLY A 94 -19.57 16.39 0.42
C GLY A 94 -18.05 16.30 0.59
N ASP A 95 -17.44 17.48 0.65
CA ASP A 95 -15.99 17.68 0.65
C ASP A 95 -15.51 18.04 2.07
N THR A 96 -15.52 17.03 2.95
CA THR A 96 -15.01 17.18 4.32
C THR A 96 -13.57 16.68 4.41
N MET A 97 -12.79 17.28 5.30
CA MET A 97 -11.41 16.85 5.56
C MET A 97 -11.32 15.37 5.96
N GLU A 98 -12.32 14.84 6.68
CA GLU A 98 -12.36 13.42 7.05
C GLU A 98 -12.55 12.52 5.83
N ASN A 99 -13.50 12.86 4.94
CA ASN A 99 -13.74 12.12 3.70
C ASN A 99 -12.48 12.10 2.81
N ASP A 100 -11.79 13.25 2.70
CA ASP A 100 -10.57 13.36 1.89
C ASP A 100 -9.43 12.51 2.49
N LEU A 101 -9.28 12.50 3.82
CA LEU A 101 -8.28 11.67 4.50
C LEU A 101 -8.56 10.17 4.34
N GLU A 102 -9.83 9.77 4.36
CA GLU A 102 -10.25 8.40 4.13
C GLU A 102 -10.06 7.97 2.67
N ALA A 103 -10.39 8.84 1.71
CA ALA A 103 -10.15 8.61 0.28
C ALA A 103 -8.64 8.55 -0.06
N ASP A 104 -7.82 9.41 0.55
CA ASP A 104 -6.36 9.35 0.45
C ASP A 104 -5.79 8.07 1.05
N PHE A 105 -6.32 7.64 2.19
CA PHE A 105 -5.93 6.37 2.81
C PHE A 105 -6.30 5.19 1.91
N PHE A 106 -7.50 5.22 1.31
CA PHE A 106 -7.93 4.22 0.33
C PHE A 106 -6.98 4.20 -0.88
N ALA A 107 -6.79 5.32 -1.56
CA ALA A 107 -5.94 5.45 -2.74
C ALA A 107 -4.49 5.01 -2.49
N SER A 108 -3.94 5.39 -1.33
CA SER A 108 -2.57 5.02 -0.97
C SER A 108 -2.40 3.54 -0.69
N ASN A 109 -3.41 2.87 -0.12
CA ASN A 109 -3.33 1.45 0.23
C ASN A 109 -3.80 0.53 -0.90
N ILE A 110 -4.70 0.96 -1.79
CA ILE A 110 -5.07 0.16 -2.96
C ILE A 110 -3.90 0.11 -3.96
N LEU A 111 -3.19 1.24 -4.14
CA LEU A 111 -2.04 1.32 -5.05
C LEU A 111 -0.75 0.73 -4.47
N ALA A 112 -0.52 0.86 -3.16
CA ALA A 112 0.67 0.33 -2.49
C ALA A 112 0.35 -0.20 -1.07
N PRO A 113 -0.28 -1.38 -0.95
CA PRO A 113 -0.63 -1.93 0.35
C PRO A 113 0.60 -2.10 1.25
N ARG A 114 0.51 -1.73 2.54
CA ARG A 114 1.68 -1.75 3.45
C ARG A 114 2.26 -3.14 3.63
N ILE A 115 1.42 -4.17 3.61
CA ILE A 115 1.87 -5.55 3.66
C ILE A 115 2.67 -5.95 2.41
N LEU A 116 2.33 -5.43 1.23
CA LEU A 116 3.07 -5.70 -0.01
C LEU A 116 4.38 -4.91 -0.06
N ILE A 117 4.39 -3.66 0.42
CA ILE A 117 5.63 -2.90 0.64
C ILE A 117 6.59 -3.70 1.52
N HIS A 118 6.07 -4.30 2.61
CA HIS A 118 6.85 -5.16 3.49
C HIS A 118 7.38 -6.41 2.78
N ARG A 119 6.47 -7.16 2.12
CA ARG A 119 6.76 -8.43 1.44
C ARG A 119 7.79 -8.27 0.32
N LEU A 120 7.69 -7.18 -0.45
CA LEU A 120 8.60 -6.84 -1.55
C LEU A 120 9.86 -6.10 -1.09
N LYS A 121 10.04 -5.89 0.22
CA LYS A 121 11.22 -5.23 0.82
C LYS A 121 11.49 -3.82 0.26
N CYS A 122 10.43 -3.09 -0.07
CA CYS A 122 10.51 -1.73 -0.59
C CYS A 122 10.70 -0.73 0.57
N TYR A 123 11.93 -0.54 1.04
CA TYR A 123 12.23 0.23 2.26
C TYR A 123 12.63 1.68 2.04
N ASP A 124 12.57 2.16 0.79
CA ASP A 124 12.75 3.55 0.44
C ASP A 124 11.71 4.01 -0.60
N ALA A 125 11.59 5.32 -0.77
CA ALA A 125 10.59 5.91 -1.66
C ALA A 125 10.87 5.64 -3.14
N ALA A 126 12.12 5.40 -3.52
CA ALA A 126 12.49 5.12 -4.91
C ALA A 126 12.06 3.70 -5.31
N LEU A 127 12.25 2.71 -4.45
CA LEU A 127 11.72 1.37 -4.62
C LEU A 127 10.19 1.38 -4.66
N ILE A 128 9.53 2.07 -3.72
CA ILE A 128 8.06 2.18 -3.73
C ILE A 128 7.57 2.84 -5.04
N HIS A 129 8.25 3.89 -5.49
CA HIS A 129 7.96 4.55 -6.77
C HIS A 129 8.07 3.57 -7.94
N GLY A 130 9.20 2.88 -8.06
CA GLY A 130 9.47 1.95 -9.16
C GLY A 130 8.56 0.73 -9.16
N THR A 131 8.25 0.18 -7.99
CA THR A 131 7.42 -1.04 -7.84
C THR A 131 5.93 -0.76 -8.00
N PHE A 132 5.40 0.28 -7.35
CA PHE A 132 3.95 0.54 -7.29
C PHE A 132 3.49 1.64 -8.25
N GLY A 133 4.41 2.32 -8.94
CA GLY A 133 4.07 3.41 -9.86
C GLY A 133 3.45 4.63 -9.18
N LEU A 134 3.77 4.87 -7.91
CA LEU A 134 3.37 6.10 -7.22
C LEU A 134 4.23 7.28 -7.65
N SER A 135 3.86 8.52 -7.36
CA SER A 135 4.76 9.68 -7.51
C SER A 135 5.76 9.68 -6.35
N TYR A 136 6.93 10.33 -6.46
CA TYR A 136 7.87 10.40 -5.33
C TYR A 136 7.23 10.99 -4.06
N ALA A 137 6.35 11.98 -4.19
CA ALA A 137 5.62 12.53 -3.05
C ALA A 137 4.69 11.49 -2.41
N ALA A 138 3.91 10.76 -3.22
CA ALA A 138 3.04 9.69 -2.74
C ALA A 138 3.83 8.51 -2.17
N SER A 139 4.98 8.14 -2.75
CA SER A 139 5.88 7.11 -2.24
C SER A 139 6.46 7.47 -0.88
N ASN A 140 6.85 8.72 -0.66
CA ASN A 140 7.31 9.18 0.65
C ASN A 140 6.19 9.08 1.71
N ARG A 141 4.97 9.50 1.37
CA ARG A 141 3.80 9.33 2.26
C ARG A 141 3.50 7.86 2.54
N ALA A 142 3.56 7.00 1.53
CA ALA A 142 3.39 5.56 1.68
C ALA A 142 4.47 4.94 2.56
N LEU A 143 5.74 5.37 2.44
CA LEU A 143 6.85 4.92 3.28
C LEU A 143 6.66 5.30 4.75
N LEU A 144 6.28 6.55 5.03
CA LEU A 144 5.97 7.00 6.40
C LEU A 144 4.82 6.19 6.99
N SER A 145 3.76 5.99 6.21
CA SER A 145 2.62 5.18 6.60
C SER A 145 3.00 3.70 6.82
N TYR A 146 3.90 3.14 6.02
CA TYR A 146 4.47 1.79 6.22
C TYR A 146 5.25 1.70 7.53
N ARG A 147 6.08 2.70 7.85
CA ARG A 147 6.85 2.71 9.11
C ARG A 147 5.92 2.71 10.32
N GLU A 148 4.87 3.52 10.29
CA GLU A 148 3.84 3.52 11.34
C GLU A 148 3.08 2.20 11.42
N TRP A 149 2.72 1.62 10.29
CA TRP A 149 2.09 0.30 10.21
C TRP A 149 2.98 -0.79 10.83
N PHE A 150 4.26 -0.83 10.47
CA PHE A 150 5.23 -1.79 10.99
C PHE A 150 5.40 -1.63 12.50
N ARG A 151 5.55 -0.39 12.97
CA ARG A 151 5.65 -0.05 14.39
C ARG A 151 4.43 -0.56 15.16
N LYS A 152 3.22 -0.30 14.67
CA LYS A 152 1.97 -0.77 15.29
C LYS A 152 1.90 -2.29 15.40
N ILE A 153 2.31 -3.01 14.36
CA ILE A 153 2.35 -4.48 14.40
C ILE A 153 3.36 -4.96 15.43
N SER A 154 4.58 -4.41 15.44
CA SER A 154 5.64 -4.83 16.37
C SER A 154 5.23 -4.68 17.85
N TYR A 155 4.46 -3.65 18.18
CA TYR A 155 3.98 -3.41 19.54
C TYR A 155 2.58 -4.00 19.83
N SER A 156 1.89 -4.56 18.83
CA SER A 156 0.59 -5.20 19.04
C SER A 156 0.76 -6.53 19.79
N ALA A 157 -0.25 -6.92 20.59
CA ALA A 157 -0.24 -8.20 21.29
C ALA A 157 -0.13 -9.40 20.33
N ALA A 158 -0.74 -9.30 19.14
CA ALA A 158 -0.73 -10.35 18.14
C ALA A 158 0.59 -10.43 17.35
N ARG A 159 1.39 -9.35 17.35
CA ARG A 159 2.66 -9.21 16.59
C ARG A 159 2.57 -9.65 15.12
N ARG A 160 1.39 -9.51 14.50
CA ARG A 160 1.13 -9.91 13.11
C ARG A 160 0.20 -8.92 12.40
N PRO A 161 0.25 -8.83 11.05
CA PRO A 161 -0.73 -8.09 10.27
C PRO A 161 -2.15 -8.59 10.49
N SER A 162 -3.13 -7.77 10.14
CA SER A 162 -4.55 -8.19 10.18
C SER A 162 -4.84 -9.30 9.16
N ASP A 163 -5.90 -10.07 9.39
CA ASP A 163 -6.30 -11.15 8.48
C ASP A 163 -6.68 -10.61 7.08
N THR A 164 -7.20 -9.38 7.00
CA THR A 164 -7.48 -8.67 5.74
C THR A 164 -6.20 -8.42 4.95
N GLU A 165 -5.14 -7.96 5.62
CA GLU A 165 -3.86 -7.70 4.98
C GLU A 165 -3.17 -9.01 4.55
N LEU A 166 -3.21 -10.05 5.38
CA LEU A 166 -2.67 -11.36 5.02
C LEU A 166 -3.38 -11.95 3.78
N GLN A 167 -4.69 -11.73 3.66
CA GLN A 167 -5.42 -12.11 2.44
C GLN A 167 -4.99 -11.28 1.23
N LEU A 168 -4.73 -9.97 1.37
CA LEU A 168 -4.18 -9.14 0.30
C LEU A 168 -2.81 -9.67 -0.17
N GLU A 169 -1.91 -10.02 0.76
CA GLU A 169 -0.61 -10.62 0.42
C GLU A 169 -0.77 -11.93 -0.34
N HIS A 170 -1.68 -12.80 0.11
CA HIS A 170 -1.90 -14.10 -0.50
C HIS A 170 -2.47 -14.03 -1.92
N MET A 171 -3.28 -13.02 -2.25
CA MET A 171 -3.79 -12.86 -3.61
C MET A 171 -2.71 -12.49 -4.62
N VAL A 172 -1.74 -11.66 -4.21
CA VAL A 172 -0.61 -11.26 -5.07
C VAL A 172 0.48 -12.33 -5.11
N PHE A 173 0.69 -13.03 -3.98
CA PHE A 173 1.68 -14.11 -3.84
C PHE A 173 1.01 -15.40 -3.37
N PRO A 174 0.25 -16.09 -4.22
CA PRO A 174 -0.29 -17.41 -3.89
C PRO A 174 0.90 -18.36 -3.73
N ASN A 175 1.11 -18.90 -2.53
CA ASN A 175 2.17 -19.88 -2.32
C ASN A 175 1.86 -21.13 -3.17
N PRO A 176 2.79 -21.61 -4.02
CA PRO A 176 2.72 -22.97 -4.50
C PRO A 176 2.94 -23.89 -3.29
N SER A 177 1.99 -24.77 -3.01
CA SER A 177 2.10 -25.72 -1.92
C SER A 177 3.31 -26.68 -2.09
N CYS A 178 4.02 -26.94 -0.98
CA CYS A 178 4.81 -28.14 -0.63
C CYS A 178 6.37 -28.08 -0.72
N LEU A 179 7.08 -28.38 0.40
CA LEU A 179 7.96 -29.58 0.60
C LEU A 179 9.06 -29.41 1.69
N SER A 180 9.03 -30.35 2.64
CA SER A 180 10.14 -30.92 3.46
C SER A 180 11.09 -30.01 4.24
N THR A 181 10.92 -30.03 5.57
CA THR A 181 11.88 -29.52 6.56
C THR A 181 13.05 -30.51 6.74
N ASN A 182 14.18 -30.25 6.07
CA ASN A 182 15.46 -30.79 6.52
C ASN A 182 16.16 -29.75 7.40
N SER A 183 16.16 -30.04 8.70
CA SER A 183 16.77 -29.20 9.73
C SER A 183 18.30 -29.34 9.71
N MET A 184 19.00 -28.26 9.39
CA MET A 184 20.41 -28.09 9.77
C MET A 184 20.48 -27.07 10.91
N LYS A 185 21.06 -27.49 12.04
CA LYS A 185 21.30 -26.63 13.22
C LYS A 185 22.57 -25.79 12.99
N PRO A 186 22.57 -24.47 13.25
CA PRO A 186 23.82 -23.73 13.39
C PRO A 186 24.23 -23.61 14.86
N SER A 187 25.52 -23.83 15.10
CA SER A 187 26.24 -23.66 16.36
C SER A 187 26.72 -22.21 16.57
N ALA A 188 26.67 -21.76 17.83
CA ALA A 188 27.62 -20.92 18.59
C ALA A 188 28.11 -19.59 17.94
N THR A 189 28.11 -18.41 18.58
CA THR A 189 28.26 -18.02 19.99
C THR A 189 27.73 -16.58 20.11
N ARG A 190 26.74 -16.27 20.96
CA ARG A 190 26.24 -14.88 21.19
C ARG A 190 26.77 -14.35 22.51
N SER A 191 27.46 -13.20 22.48
CA SER A 191 27.68 -12.38 23.67
C SER A 191 26.34 -11.88 24.21
N ARG A 192 26.16 -11.83 25.54
CA ARG A 192 24.89 -11.47 26.22
C ARG A 192 24.33 -10.15 25.71
N LEU A 193 23.20 -10.21 25.01
CA LEU A 193 22.42 -9.05 24.58
C LEU A 193 21.35 -8.76 25.65
N SER A 194 20.66 -7.62 25.58
CA SER A 194 19.54 -7.36 26.50
C SER A 194 18.39 -8.34 26.21
N ARG A 195 17.60 -8.69 27.24
CA ARG A 195 16.47 -9.63 27.09
C ARG A 195 15.49 -9.22 25.99
N ASP A 196 15.24 -7.92 25.85
CA ASP A 196 14.37 -7.37 24.81
C ASP A 196 14.97 -7.53 23.40
N THR A 197 16.30 -7.50 23.30
CA THR A 197 17.03 -7.75 22.06
C THR A 197 17.05 -9.24 21.71
N GLU A 198 17.18 -10.11 22.71
CA GLU A 198 17.10 -11.57 22.52
C GLU A 198 15.70 -12.02 22.08
N GLU A 199 14.63 -11.50 22.69
CA GLU A 199 13.25 -11.79 22.28
C GLU A 199 12.93 -11.27 20.87
N CYS A 200 13.46 -10.10 20.51
CA CYS A 200 13.33 -9.52 19.18
C CYS A 200 14.03 -10.38 18.13
N ILE A 201 15.25 -10.82 18.43
CA ILE A 201 16.03 -11.69 17.57
C ILE A 201 15.38 -13.07 17.42
N ASP A 202 14.86 -13.67 18.48
CA ASP A 202 14.19 -14.98 18.41
C ASP A 202 12.91 -14.90 17.56
N PHE A 203 12.18 -13.79 17.62
CA PHE A 203 11.03 -13.49 16.75
C PHE A 203 11.44 -13.34 15.28
N PHE A 204 12.54 -12.65 14.99
CA PHE A 204 13.06 -12.53 13.63
C PHE A 204 13.70 -13.84 13.11
N ASP A 205 14.32 -14.64 13.98
CA ASP A 205 14.83 -15.98 13.68
C ASP A 205 13.68 -16.96 13.36
N GLU A 206 12.53 -16.84 14.04
CA GLU A 206 11.30 -17.60 13.73
C GLU A 206 10.67 -17.20 12.38
N LEU A 207 10.65 -15.89 12.07
CA LEU A 207 10.26 -15.38 10.75
C LEU A 207 11.23 -15.80 9.63
N GLN A 208 12.53 -15.88 9.93
CA GLN A 208 13.58 -16.32 9.00
C GLN A 208 13.49 -17.81 8.68
N ARG A 209 13.20 -18.67 9.67
CA ARG A 209 13.00 -20.13 9.45
C ARG A 209 11.88 -20.43 8.47
N ASN A 210 10.88 -19.55 8.37
CA ASN A 210 9.73 -19.73 7.48
C ASN A 210 9.87 -19.05 6.11
N ARG A 211 10.86 -18.17 5.87
CA ARG A 211 10.92 -17.33 4.64
C ARG A 211 12.32 -17.07 4.04
N GLY A 212 13.40 -17.63 4.59
CA GLY A 212 14.75 -17.50 3.99
C GLY A 212 15.48 -16.20 4.36
N ASN A 213 16.81 -16.31 4.46
CA ASN A 213 17.79 -15.49 5.19
C ASN A 213 17.86 -13.97 4.87
N THR A 214 17.94 -13.11 5.90
CA THR A 214 18.54 -11.76 5.87
C THR A 214 19.26 -11.39 7.17
N TYR A 215 20.23 -12.21 7.58
CA TYR A 215 21.28 -12.00 8.60
C TYR A 215 21.93 -10.58 8.61
N TRP A 216 21.72 -9.78 7.56
CA TRP A 216 22.28 -8.44 7.37
C TRP A 216 21.35 -7.26 7.74
N MET A 217 20.04 -7.46 7.88
CA MET A 217 19.09 -6.36 8.13
C MET A 217 19.06 -5.86 9.58
N GLU A 218 19.32 -6.73 10.56
CA GLU A 218 19.44 -6.30 11.96
C GLU A 218 20.78 -5.60 12.27
N ARG A 219 21.86 -5.95 11.56
CA ARG A 219 23.15 -5.26 11.69
C ARG A 219 23.09 -3.84 11.12
N ALA A 220 22.33 -3.62 10.04
CA ALA A 220 22.08 -2.29 9.46
C ALA A 220 21.08 -1.44 10.26
N LYS A 221 20.03 -2.05 10.86
CA LYS A 221 19.15 -1.35 11.84
C LYS A 221 19.94 -0.84 13.05
N SER A 222 20.92 -1.61 13.53
CA SER A 222 21.79 -1.21 14.66
C SER A 222 22.74 -0.04 14.32
N GLN A 223 23.17 0.12 13.07
CA GLN A 223 23.94 1.30 12.64
C GLN A 223 23.06 2.51 12.32
N TRP A 224 21.80 2.33 11.92
CA TRP A 224 20.94 3.43 11.48
C TRP A 224 20.12 4.09 12.62
N LEU A 225 19.76 3.34 13.66
CA LEU A 225 19.03 3.89 14.82
C LEU A 225 19.93 4.62 15.83
N TYR A 226 21.26 4.41 15.80
CA TYR A 226 22.20 4.89 16.83
C TYR A 226 23.39 5.71 16.30
N ALA A 227 23.41 6.10 15.02
CA ALA A 227 24.56 6.81 14.43
C ALA A 227 24.39 8.34 14.26
N ASN A 228 23.30 8.95 14.69
CA ASN A 228 23.22 10.41 14.82
C ASN A 228 22.62 10.76 16.18
N ASP A 229 23.49 11.11 17.13
CA ASP A 229 23.30 12.07 18.26
C ASP A 229 24.00 11.57 19.55
N LEU A 230 25.22 12.11 19.76
CA LEU A 230 26.01 12.25 21.01
C LEU A 230 26.32 11.01 21.88
#